data_AF-A0A134B8R7-F1
#
_entry.id   AF-A0A134B8R7-F1
#
_cell.length_a   1.000
_cell.length_b   1.000
_cell.length_c   1.000
_cell.angle_alpha   90.00
_cell.angle_beta   90.00
_cell.angle_gamma   90.00
#
_symmetry.space_group_name_H-M   'P 1'
#
loop_
_entity.id
_entity.type
_entity.pdbx_description
1 polymer ?
#
loop_
_entity_poly.entity_id
_entity_poly.type
_entity_poly.pdbx_seq_one_letter_code
_entity_poly.pdbx_strand_id
1 'polypeptide(L)' 'MERAYSPSEILRKKIPSIPFEGVWRDAFGEPGRTGVWLIWGESANGKSSFAMQLARELTKHGKVAYNSLEESLSLSFQN' A
#
# COMPACT_ATOMS: atom_id res chain seq x y z
N MET A 1 8.18 12.24 -23.98
CA MET A 1 8.11 11.00 -24.78
C MET A 1 8.67 9.89 -23.92
N GLU A 2 7.82 9.01 -23.40
CA GLU A 2 8.31 7.85 -22.63
C GLU A 2 9.02 6.89 -23.59
N ARG A 3 10.29 6.60 -23.32
CA ARG A 3 11.06 5.60 -24.06
C ARG A 3 10.57 4.21 -23.66
N ALA A 4 10.34 3.35 -24.67
CA ALA A 4 10.18 1.92 -24.43
C ALA A 4 11.48 1.34 -23.85
N TYR A 5 11.35 0.42 -22.89
CA TYR A 5 12.49 -0.27 -22.29
C TYR A 5 12.69 -1.64 -22.96
N SER A 6 13.93 -1.99 -23.27
CA SER A 6 14.31 -3.36 -23.63
C SER A 6 14.27 -4.29 -22.41
N PRO A 7 14.11 -5.62 -22.60
CA PRO A 7 14.12 -6.57 -21.49
C PRO A 7 15.37 -6.45 -20.60
N SER A 8 16.54 -6.24 -21.21
CA SER A 8 17.81 -6.05 -20.51
C SER A 8 17.83 -4.80 -19.63
N GLU A 9 17.19 -3.71 -20.07
CA GLU A 9 17.08 -2.47 -19.28
C GLU A 9 16.13 -2.64 -18.10
N ILE A 10 15.02 -3.38 -18.29
CA ILE A 10 14.08 -3.70 -17.21
C ILE A 10 14.79 -4.52 -16.12
N LEU A 11 15.52 -5.57 -16.51
CA LEU A 11 16.24 -6.43 -15.57
C LEU A 11 17.33 -5.70 -14.77
N ARG A 12 17.94 -4.66 -15.36
CA ARG A 12 18.96 -3.85 -14.68
C ARG A 12 18.37 -2.75 -13.80
N LYS A 13 17.08 -2.44 -13.96
CA LYS A 13 16.44 -1.34 -13.25
C LYS A 13 16.27 -1.69 -11.77
N LYS A 14 16.88 -0.88 -10.91
CA LYS A 14 16.65 -0.96 -9.46
C LYS A 14 15.37 -0.22 -9.13
N ILE A 15 14.30 -0.95 -8.85
CA ILE A 15 13.02 -0.38 -8.44
C ILE A 15 13.05 -0.16 -6.92
N PRO A 16 12.85 1.08 -6.43
CA PRO A 16 12.75 1.32 -5.00
C PRO A 16 11.59 0.54 -4.39
N SER A 17 11.86 -0.25 -3.35
CA SER A 17 10.87 -1.01 -2.60
C SER A 17 10.51 -0.35 -1.27
N ILE A 18 9.40 -0.81 -0.69
CA ILE A 18 9.00 -0.56 0.69
C ILE A 18 9.56 -1.73 1.51
N PRO A 19 10.51 -1.49 2.42
CA PRO A 19 11.12 -2.55 3.22
C PRO A 19 10.20 -2.89 4.39
N PHE A 20 9.10 -3.59 4.11
CA PHE A 20 8.23 -4.07 5.19
C PHE A 20 8.96 -5.06 6.10
N GLU A 21 8.51 -5.11 7.36
CA GLU A 21 9.04 -5.98 8.40
C GLU A 21 7.93 -6.81 9.04
N GLY A 22 8.31 -7.91 9.72
CA GLY A 22 7.39 -8.79 10.44
C GLY A 22 6.23 -9.26 9.57
N VAL A 23 5.01 -9.20 10.12
CA VAL A 23 3.79 -9.67 9.46
C VAL A 23 3.52 -9.02 8.10
N TRP A 24 3.95 -7.78 7.89
CA TRP A 24 3.78 -7.08 6.61
C TRP A 24 4.73 -7.64 5.55
N ARG A 25 5.95 -8.01 5.95
CA ARG A 25 6.90 -8.69 5.07
C ARG A 25 6.43 -10.10 4.73
N ASP A 26 5.92 -10.82 5.71
CA ASP A 26 5.40 -12.18 5.52
C ASP A 26 4.20 -12.18 4.56
N ALA A 27 3.35 -11.15 4.62
CA ALA A 27 2.18 -11.02 3.76
C ALA A 27 2.48 -10.46 2.36
N PHE A 28 3.36 -9.46 2.24
CA PHE A 28 3.53 -8.68 0.99
C PHE A 28 4.96 -8.60 0.47
N GLY A 29 5.95 -9.13 1.20
CA GLY A 29 7.35 -9.02 0.87
C GLY A 29 7.84 -7.57 0.88
N GLU A 30 8.56 -7.18 -0.18
CA GLU A 30 9.12 -5.84 -0.36
C GLU A 30 8.55 -5.19 -1.63
N PRO A 31 7.29 -4.71 -1.59
CA PRO A 31 6.61 -4.21 -2.78
C PRO A 31 7.26 -2.93 -3.29
N GLY A 32 7.13 -2.65 -4.60
CA GLY A 32 7.58 -1.40 -5.19
C GLY A 32 6.89 -0.18 -4.56
N ARG A 33 7.60 0.95 -4.45
CA ARG A 33 7.04 2.21 -3.92
C ARG A 33 5.91 2.81 -4.75
N THR A 34 5.81 2.40 -6.01
CA THR A 34 4.77 2.84 -6.95
C THR A 34 3.91 1.65 -7.33
N GLY A 35 2.60 1.78 -7.15
CA GLY A 35 1.65 0.75 -7.51
C GLY A 35 0.22 1.14 -7.11
N VAL A 36 -0.75 0.36 -7.58
CA VAL A 36 -2.16 0.47 -7.19
C VAL A 36 -2.55 -0.85 -6.54
N TRP A 37 -3.19 -0.76 -5.38
CA TRP A 37 -3.63 -1.92 -4.61
C TRP A 37 -5.16 -1.91 -4.56
N LEU A 38 -5.78 -3.07 -4.80
CA LEU A 38 -7.21 -3.27 -4.65
C LEU A 38 -7.46 -4.06 -3.36
N ILE A 39 -8.17 -3.45 -2.42
CA ILE A 39 -8.62 -4.09 -1.18
C ILE A 39 -10.10 -4.43 -1.36
N TRP A 40 -10.45 -5.71 -1.37
CA TRP A 40 -11.80 -6.18 -1.69
C TRP A 40 -12.29 -7.26 -0.72
N GLY A 41 -13.61 -7.43 -0.64
CA GLY A 41 -14.30 -8.40 0.21
C GLY A 41 -15.75 -7.98 0.52
N GLU A 42 -16.53 -8.90 1.08
CA GLU A 42 -17.91 -8.66 1.51
C GLU A 42 -18.02 -7.59 2.61
N SER A 43 -19.23 -7.08 2.82
CA SER A 43 -19.51 -6.19 3.96
C SER A 43 -19.07 -6.85 5.28
N ALA A 44 -18.50 -6.06 6.19
CA ALA A 44 -17.93 -6.52 7.46
C ALA A 44 -16.69 -7.45 7.40
N ASN A 45 -16.08 -7.70 6.24
CA ASN A 45 -14.80 -8.45 6.14
C ASN A 45 -13.54 -7.66 6.57
N GLY A 46 -13.70 -6.52 7.26
CA GLY A 46 -12.56 -5.75 7.80
C GLY A 46 -11.74 -4.96 6.76
N LYS A 47 -12.27 -4.71 5.56
CA LYS A 47 -11.58 -3.93 4.50
C LYS A 47 -11.09 -2.56 4.99
N SER A 48 -11.98 -1.81 5.64
CA SER A 48 -11.69 -0.46 6.13
C SER A 48 -10.65 -0.49 7.25
N SER A 49 -10.77 -1.45 8.17
CA SER A 49 -9.79 -1.67 9.23
C SER A 49 -8.42 -2.03 8.67
N PHE A 50 -8.36 -2.90 7.64
CA PHE A 50 -7.13 -3.25 6.97
C PHE A 50 -6.53 -2.04 6.22
N ALA A 51 -7.34 -1.27 5.49
CA ALA A 51 -6.89 -0.07 4.80
C ALA A 51 -6.26 0.94 5.77
N MET A 52 -6.84 1.10 6.96
CA MET A 52 -6.29 1.95 8.00
C MET A 52 -4.97 1.41 8.58
N GLN A 53 -4.90 0.11 8.89
CA GLN A 53 -3.67 -0.53 9.35
C GLN A 53 -2.55 -0.41 8.32
N LEU A 54 -2.86 -0.62 7.04
CA LEU A 54 -1.93 -0.45 5.94
C LEU A 54 -1.48 1.02 5.82
N ALA A 55 -2.41 1.97 5.89
CA ALA A 55 -2.08 3.39 5.85
C ALA A 55 -1.14 3.78 7.00
N ARG A 56 -1.40 3.29 8.22
CA ARG A 56 -0.52 3.45 9.38
C ARG A 56 0.85 2.83 9.13
N GLU A 57 0.94 1.62 8.60
CA GLU A 57 2.22 0.98 8.29
C GLU A 57 3.03 1.81 7.27
N LEU A 58 2.37 2.28 6.21
CA LEU A 58 2.99 3.11 5.17
C LEU A 58 3.55 4.43 5.73
N THR A 59 3.01 4.96 6.84
CA THR A 59 3.56 6.18 7.46
C THR A 59 5.01 6.02 7.94
N LYS A 60 5.45 4.79 8.24
CA LYS A 60 6.85 4.51 8.61
C LYS A 60 7.82 4.75 7.45
N HIS A 61 7.31 4.75 6.22
CA HIS A 61 8.11 4.83 5.00
C HIS A 61 7.89 6.13 4.20
N GLY A 62 6.98 7.02 4.66
CA GLY A 62 6.72 8.30 4.02
C GLY A 62 5.44 8.98 4.54
N LYS A 63 5.12 10.16 3.98
CA LYS A 63 3.84 10.83 4.26
C LYS A 63 2.71 10.10 3.54
N VAL A 64 1.60 9.85 4.24
CA VAL A 64 0.42 9.17 3.71
C VAL A 64 -0.77 10.13 3.73
N ALA A 65 -1.44 10.26 2.60
CA ALA A 65 -2.74 10.93 2.52
C ALA A 65 -3.83 9.86 2.56
N TYR A 66 -4.61 9.84 3.64
CA TYR A 66 -5.75 8.94 3.78
C TYR A 66 -7.04 9.67 3.39
N ASN A 67 -7.76 9.13 2.40
CA ASN A 67 -9.01 9.70 1.93
C ASN A 67 -10.21 8.85 2.39
N SER A 68 -10.98 9.33 3.38
CA SER A 68 -12.05 8.58 4.04
C SER A 68 -13.45 8.78 3.45
N LEU A 69 -13.57 9.16 2.18
CA LEU A 69 -14.85 9.51 1.53
C LEU A 69 -16.01 8.55 1.81
N GLU A 70 -15.76 7.23 1.94
CA GLU A 70 -16.80 6.24 2.22
C GLU A 70 -17.22 6.13 3.69
N GLU A 71 -16.34 6.40 4.67
CA GLU A 71 -16.62 6.06 6.08
C GLU A 71 -16.94 7.26 6.98
N SER A 72 -16.73 8.50 6.50
CA SER A 72 -16.75 9.72 7.33
C SER A 72 -15.80 9.62 8.55
N LEU A 73 -15.54 10.72 9.26
CA LEU A 73 -14.76 10.69 10.52
C LEU A 73 -15.59 10.14 11.68
N SER A 74 -16.15 8.93 11.53
CA SER A 74 -16.94 8.28 12.56
C SER A 74 -16.06 7.83 13.74
N LEU A 75 -16.65 7.63 14.92
CA LEU A 75 -15.94 7.17 16.12
C LEU A 75 -15.14 5.87 15.92
N SER A 76 -15.55 5.04 14.96
CA SER A 76 -14.82 3.82 14.55
C SER A 76 -13.41 4.09 14.01
N PHE A 77 -13.09 5.33 13.60
CA PHE A 77 -11.74 5.74 13.20
C PHE A 77 -10.79 6.05 14.36
N GLN A 78 -11.33 6.24 15.57
CA GLN A 78 -10.55 6.70 16.73
C GLN A 78 -10.19 5.57 17.70
N ASN A 79 -10.61 4.34 17.44
CA ASN A 79 -10.37 3.17 18.29
C ASN A 79 -9.32 2.23 17.72
#